data_AF-A0A9N8EPM9-F1
#
_entry.id   AF-A0A9N8EPM9-F1
#
_cell.length_a   1.000
_cell.length_b   1.000
_cell.length_c   1.000
_cell.angle_alpha   90.00
_cell.angle_beta   90.00
_cell.angle_gamma   90.00
#
_symmetry.space_group_name_H-M   'P 1'
#
loop_
_entity.id
_entity.type
_entity.pdbx_description
1 polymer ?
#
loop_
_entity_poly.entity_id
_entity_poly.type
_entity_poly.pdbx_seq_one_letter_code
_entity_poly.pdbx_strand_id
1 'polypeptide(L)'
;MEETKELMTAVPMEDRSVWRPKHVQRQRSMILPFQRLVLALLSILAASANLAVVSGLEEGEKETNTETSDGLPVQECGVWLAPSSIPGAGLGMFAGKDFRKGQELQPTGDIVIPIVDITYHQYALGSRYFLLFDDYIWNAHFQHMDHLGYIHVMVFSPGIGSAPNAFADIVNVNELHPRNSDPHGLHRSKDPGAGAFSTYHDRRFLACEDIQKGEELFMHYGETIGDLRKADKVFERFFEIQKKHRKIPGEILGELWVSFVERNEFNESTTFAAFQKTDEEWYMLHQQMTLKEIRIKESMRTDEWFHQFGTCADNLMEGESTIRQAGRGAFATRHLAKDSVVAPLPLVHVEDSHMFDMLEFEDIFTLQTANVKYGEQLLLNYCFGHGRSSLLLCPYGPQTSLINHNQTRANVKLRWADPAKGNHKPELLEMPIEHFARKKKTSLALELVALRDIQPGEEVFLDYGDEWESAWQEHVKTWEAYPQAKDYVSAHQLDSSPDRLLTEFEQMENPYPWNVNLLCNIKFYKMIDFSLFHQTGKVEVTDHHTAEWFTCEIMRFRLINGQMRYTAVAKINDNKSEKLTDAPREAFKFVDLAYSSDMFLPNAFRHALMIPDDIFPEAWKNL
;
A
#
# COMPACT_ATOMS: atom_id res chain seq x y z
N MET A 1 38.61 -16.84 2.33
CA MET A 1 37.76 -17.39 1.25
C MET A 1 38.19 -16.70 -0.02
N GLU A 2 38.94 -17.39 -0.87
CA GLU A 2 39.65 -16.79 -2.01
C GLU A 2 39.29 -17.50 -3.33
N GLU A 3 38.07 -18.05 -3.42
CA GLU A 3 37.58 -18.84 -4.57
C GLU A 3 36.15 -18.48 -5.01
N THR A 4 35.76 -17.21 -4.98
CA THR A 4 34.44 -16.75 -5.48
C THR A 4 34.52 -15.65 -6.54
N LYS A 5 35.66 -15.49 -7.22
CA LYS A 5 35.87 -14.42 -8.22
C LYS A 5 35.55 -14.76 -9.68
N GLU A 6 35.13 -15.98 -10.00
CA GLU A 6 34.75 -16.35 -11.36
C GLU A 6 33.45 -17.15 -11.37
N LEU A 7 32.29 -16.48 -11.38
CA LEU A 7 30.99 -17.01 -11.87
C LEU A 7 29.87 -15.97 -11.63
N MET A 8 29.91 -14.85 -12.35
CA MET A 8 28.73 -13.96 -12.48
C MET A 8 28.63 -13.46 -13.92
N THR A 9 28.17 -14.34 -14.80
CA THR A 9 27.55 -13.98 -16.07
C THR A 9 26.06 -14.28 -15.97
N ALA A 10 25.26 -13.25 -16.24
CA ALA A 10 23.80 -13.22 -16.19
C ALA A 10 23.13 -14.42 -16.89
N VAL A 11 22.02 -14.89 -16.33
CA VAL A 11 21.12 -15.91 -16.91
C VAL A 11 19.66 -15.46 -16.68
N PRO A 12 18.73 -15.69 -17.62
CA PRO A 12 17.60 -14.78 -17.87
C PRO A 12 16.28 -15.16 -17.17
N MET A 13 15.43 -14.15 -17.01
CA MET A 13 14.00 -14.27 -16.72
C MET A 13 13.26 -14.90 -17.92
N GLU A 14 12.89 -16.18 -17.82
CA GLU A 14 11.88 -16.79 -18.69
C GLU A 14 10.53 -16.94 -17.96
N ASP A 15 9.49 -16.66 -18.74
CA ASP A 15 8.04 -16.76 -18.55
C ASP A 15 7.56 -17.62 -17.36
N ARG A 16 7.27 -16.99 -16.22
CA ARG A 16 6.64 -17.62 -15.04
C ARG A 16 5.11 -17.46 -15.03
N SER A 17 4.46 -17.86 -16.12
CA SER A 17 2.99 -17.95 -16.22
C SER A 17 2.45 -19.36 -15.97
N VAL A 18 3.14 -20.26 -15.28
CA VAL A 18 2.57 -21.59 -14.93
C VAL A 18 3.10 -22.12 -13.60
N TRP A 19 2.47 -21.72 -12.48
CA TRP A 19 2.41 -22.52 -11.24
C TRP A 19 1.13 -22.15 -10.47
N ARG A 20 -0.01 -22.65 -10.94
CA ARG A 20 -1.21 -22.80 -10.08
C ARG A 20 -1.27 -24.26 -9.62
N PRO A 21 -1.30 -24.55 -8.32
CA PRO A 21 -1.64 -25.89 -7.84
C PRO A 21 -3.08 -26.21 -8.25
N LYS A 22 -3.24 -27.02 -9.31
CA LYS A 22 -4.50 -27.71 -9.59
C LYS A 22 -4.69 -28.79 -8.53
N HIS A 23 -5.47 -28.55 -7.48
CA HIS A 23 -6.19 -29.61 -6.75
C HIS A 23 -7.24 -29.02 -5.80
N VAL A 24 -8.49 -28.94 -6.26
CA VAL A 24 -9.66 -29.17 -5.39
C VAL A 24 -10.39 -30.36 -5.99
N GLN A 25 -9.96 -31.53 -5.53
CA GLN A 25 -10.58 -32.80 -5.85
C GLN A 25 -11.84 -32.93 -4.97
N ARG A 26 -12.97 -33.12 -5.64
CA ARG A 26 -14.29 -33.41 -5.06
C ARG A 26 -14.21 -34.41 -3.91
N GLN A 27 -14.74 -34.03 -2.75
CA GLN A 27 -15.38 -35.00 -1.85
C GLN A 27 -16.85 -34.64 -1.68
N ARG A 28 -17.69 -35.57 -2.14
CA ARG A 28 -19.12 -35.65 -1.83
C ARG A 28 -19.26 -36.19 -0.40
N SER A 29 -20.06 -35.54 0.43
CA SER A 29 -20.78 -36.22 1.50
C SER A 29 -22.24 -35.79 1.52
N MET A 30 -23.12 -36.76 1.30
CA MET A 30 -24.56 -36.69 1.52
C MET A 30 -24.85 -36.50 3.02
N ILE A 31 -25.84 -35.66 3.36
CA ILE A 31 -26.81 -35.88 4.44
C ILE A 31 -28.10 -35.12 4.06
N LEU A 32 -29.24 -35.81 4.18
CA LEU A 32 -30.64 -35.41 3.90
C LEU A 32 -31.26 -34.58 5.06
N PRO A 33 -32.47 -34.00 4.90
CA PRO A 33 -32.87 -32.73 5.54
C PRO A 33 -33.65 -32.89 6.84
N PHE A 34 -33.61 -31.84 7.66
CA PHE A 34 -34.48 -31.65 8.83
C PHE A 34 -35.43 -30.46 8.58
N GLN A 35 -36.74 -30.78 8.51
CA GLN A 35 -37.93 -30.04 9.01
C GLN A 35 -38.17 -28.60 8.48
N ARG A 36 -39.30 -28.20 7.88
CA ARG A 36 -40.75 -28.42 8.16
C ARG A 36 -41.16 -28.20 9.63
N LEU A 37 -41.04 -26.96 10.08
CA LEU A 37 -41.89 -26.26 11.07
C LEU A 37 -41.36 -24.81 11.02
N VAL A 38 -42.04 -23.81 10.47
CA VAL A 38 -43.00 -22.96 11.19
C VAL A 38 -43.88 -22.30 10.12
N LEU A 39 -45.09 -22.82 9.98
CA LEU A 39 -46.21 -22.22 9.26
C LEU A 39 -47.38 -22.24 10.25
N ALA A 40 -47.25 -21.41 11.29
CA ALA A 40 -48.28 -21.04 12.24
C ALA A 40 -47.69 -19.93 13.11
N LEU A 41 -48.39 -18.79 13.22
CA LEU A 41 -47.99 -17.52 13.87
C LEU A 41 -47.22 -16.60 12.90
N LEU A 42 -47.72 -15.48 12.39
CA LEU A 42 -48.81 -14.61 12.83
C LEU A 42 -49.37 -13.86 11.61
N SER A 43 -50.63 -14.13 11.30
CA SER A 43 -51.53 -13.13 10.74
C SER A 43 -52.20 -12.46 11.92
N ILE A 44 -51.93 -11.17 12.18
CA ILE A 44 -52.79 -10.20 12.90
C ILE A 44 -52.06 -8.84 12.87
N LEU A 45 -52.81 -7.81 12.47
CA LEU A 45 -52.53 -6.36 12.49
C LEU A 45 -51.90 -5.73 11.24
N ALA A 46 -52.76 -5.57 10.22
CA ALA A 46 -52.82 -4.35 9.44
C ALA A 46 -54.04 -3.50 9.90
N ALA A 47 -53.95 -2.20 9.61
CA ALA A 47 -54.95 -1.13 9.76
C ALA A 47 -54.92 -0.31 11.06
N SER A 48 -54.34 0.89 10.99
CA SER A 48 -55.13 2.08 10.63
C SER A 48 -54.22 3.30 10.39
N ALA A 49 -54.42 3.92 9.23
CA ALA A 49 -53.94 5.24 8.88
C ALA A 49 -54.85 6.32 9.50
N ASN A 50 -54.32 7.51 9.74
CA ASN A 50 -55.05 8.74 9.50
C ASN A 50 -54.12 9.96 9.30
N LEU A 51 -54.43 10.69 8.24
CA LEU A 51 -53.91 12.00 7.85
C LEU A 51 -54.29 13.09 8.87
N ALA A 52 -53.43 14.09 9.00
CA ALA A 52 -53.86 15.47 9.24
C ALA A 52 -52.97 16.43 8.42
N VAL A 53 -53.60 17.08 7.44
CA VAL A 53 -53.11 18.23 6.69
C VAL A 53 -53.51 19.49 7.47
N VAL A 54 -52.57 20.41 7.75
CA VAL A 54 -52.89 21.83 7.94
C VAL A 54 -51.78 22.71 7.34
N SER A 55 -52.27 23.73 6.65
CA SER A 55 -51.70 24.86 5.92
C SER A 55 -50.38 25.49 6.39
N GLY A 56 -49.61 25.96 5.41
CA GLY A 56 -48.50 26.88 5.61
C GLY A 56 -48.90 28.31 5.92
N LEU A 57 -47.92 29.04 6.46
CA LEU A 57 -47.78 30.49 6.43
C LEU A 57 -46.28 30.79 6.33
N GLU A 58 -45.92 31.58 5.32
CA GLU A 58 -44.63 32.23 5.15
C GLU A 58 -44.51 33.34 6.21
N GLU A 59 -43.47 33.30 7.04
CA GLU A 59 -42.91 34.50 7.67
C GLU A 59 -41.38 34.38 7.68
N GLY A 60 -40.72 35.37 7.08
CA GLY A 60 -39.28 35.50 7.10
C GLY A 60 -38.78 36.14 8.40
N GLU A 61 -37.72 35.57 8.97
CA GLU A 61 -36.90 36.19 10.00
C GLU A 61 -35.44 35.99 9.59
N LYS A 62 -34.79 37.04 9.07
CA LYS A 62 -33.91 37.96 9.81
C LYS A 62 -32.72 37.25 10.45
N GLU A 63 -31.60 37.31 9.73
CA GLU A 63 -30.24 37.16 10.23
C GLU A 63 -30.07 37.94 11.53
N THR A 64 -29.81 37.21 12.62
CA THR A 64 -29.28 37.76 13.86
C THR A 64 -27.86 37.25 14.01
N ASN A 65 -26.91 38.12 13.64
CA ASN A 65 -25.49 37.96 13.94
C ASN A 65 -25.31 37.82 15.44
N THR A 66 -24.95 36.62 15.88
CA THR A 66 -24.32 36.37 17.18
C THR A 66 -22.91 35.89 16.89
N GLU A 67 -21.97 36.84 16.87
CA GLU A 67 -20.54 36.55 16.88
C GLU A 67 -20.08 36.13 18.28
N THR A 68 -19.09 35.23 18.28
CA THR A 68 -18.15 34.84 19.34
C THR A 68 -18.53 33.67 20.28
N SER A 69 -18.15 32.47 19.84
CA SER A 69 -16.96 31.85 20.42
C SER A 69 -16.00 31.53 19.29
N ASP A 70 -14.76 32.04 19.34
CA ASP A 70 -13.68 31.73 18.41
C ASP A 70 -13.41 30.22 18.39
N GLY A 71 -14.14 29.50 17.55
CA GLY A 71 -13.73 28.22 17.02
C GLY A 71 -12.80 28.51 15.86
N LEU A 72 -11.51 28.16 16.00
CA LEU A 72 -10.64 28.04 14.84
C LEU A 72 -11.40 27.25 13.77
N PRO A 73 -11.47 27.74 12.51
CA PRO A 73 -12.22 27.05 11.46
C PRO A 73 -11.72 25.60 11.38
N VAL A 74 -12.64 24.65 11.55
CA VAL A 74 -12.34 23.22 11.43
C VAL A 74 -11.77 23.02 10.05
N GLN A 75 -10.46 22.73 9.98
CA GLN A 75 -9.77 22.55 8.71
C GLN A 75 -10.39 21.34 8.02
N GLU A 76 -10.87 21.52 6.79
CA GLU A 76 -11.53 20.48 6.01
C GLU A 76 -10.59 19.27 5.83
N CYS A 77 -11.08 18.07 6.13
CA CYS A 77 -10.33 16.84 5.92
C CYS A 77 -10.31 16.53 4.42
N GLY A 78 -9.14 16.38 3.81
CA GLY A 78 -9.03 16.13 2.38
C GLY A 78 -9.32 14.68 2.00
N VAL A 79 -9.01 13.73 2.89
CA VAL A 79 -9.21 12.30 2.66
C VAL A 79 -9.69 11.62 3.94
N TRP A 80 -10.75 10.82 3.83
CA TRP A 80 -11.34 10.06 4.94
C TRP A 80 -11.09 8.56 4.79
N LEU A 81 -10.92 7.87 5.91
CA LEU A 81 -11.04 6.41 6.00
C LEU A 81 -12.33 6.05 6.73
N ALA A 82 -13.13 5.18 6.13
CA ALA A 82 -14.44 4.78 6.66
C ALA A 82 -14.86 3.42 6.06
N PRO A 83 -15.95 2.78 6.52
CA PRO A 83 -16.47 1.57 5.88
C PRO A 83 -16.71 1.77 4.37
N SER A 84 -16.16 0.87 3.54
CA SER A 84 -16.26 0.94 2.08
C SER A 84 -17.71 0.87 1.61
N SER A 85 -18.01 1.47 0.45
CA SER A 85 -19.27 1.21 -0.23
C SER A 85 -19.35 -0.19 -0.81
N ILE A 86 -18.23 -0.92 -0.98
CA ILE A 86 -18.22 -2.29 -1.47
C ILE A 86 -18.53 -3.26 -0.31
N PRO A 87 -19.59 -4.10 -0.40
CA PRO A 87 -19.98 -4.98 0.69
C PRO A 87 -18.87 -5.96 1.02
N GLY A 88 -18.47 -5.99 2.29
CA GLY A 88 -17.46 -6.92 2.79
C GLY A 88 -16.03 -6.61 2.38
N ALA A 89 -15.76 -5.47 1.73
CA ALA A 89 -14.40 -5.00 1.44
C ALA A 89 -13.68 -4.44 2.67
N GLY A 90 -14.41 -4.10 3.74
CA GLY A 90 -13.84 -3.54 4.96
C GLY A 90 -13.81 -2.01 4.90
N LEU A 91 -12.63 -1.41 4.98
CA LEU A 91 -12.47 0.04 4.87
C LEU A 91 -12.34 0.46 3.41
N GLY A 92 -12.81 1.67 3.12
CA GLY A 92 -12.57 2.41 1.90
C GLY A 92 -12.01 3.78 2.23
N MET A 93 -11.44 4.42 1.22
CA MET A 93 -10.91 5.77 1.31
C MET A 93 -11.81 6.71 0.50
N PHE A 94 -12.10 7.89 1.02
CA PHE A 94 -13.05 8.80 0.39
C PHE A 94 -12.49 10.21 0.26
N ALA A 95 -12.86 10.90 -0.80
CA ALA A 95 -12.56 12.30 -1.01
C ALA A 95 -13.33 13.16 -0.01
N GLY A 96 -12.63 13.90 0.85
CA GLY A 96 -13.24 14.86 1.77
C GLY A 96 -13.39 16.27 1.18
N LYS A 97 -12.89 16.47 -0.04
CA LYS A 97 -13.02 17.68 -0.86
C LYS A 97 -13.00 17.30 -2.35
N ASP A 98 -13.29 18.25 -3.22
CA ASP A 98 -13.15 18.04 -4.67
C ASP A 98 -11.66 17.95 -5.07
N PHE A 99 -11.34 17.01 -5.95
CA PHE A 99 -10.03 16.91 -6.60
C PHE A 99 -10.19 17.06 -8.11
N ARG A 100 -9.38 17.92 -8.71
CA ARG A 100 -9.31 18.02 -10.18
C ARG A 100 -8.44 16.91 -10.74
N LYS A 101 -8.71 16.50 -11.98
CA LYS A 101 -7.84 15.60 -12.72
C LYS A 101 -6.38 16.08 -12.68
N GLY A 102 -5.47 15.19 -12.29
CA GLY A 102 -4.04 15.43 -12.13
C GLY A 102 -3.65 16.06 -10.79
N GLN A 103 -4.59 16.32 -9.89
CA GLN A 103 -4.30 16.85 -8.55
C GLN A 103 -3.84 15.72 -7.61
N GLU A 104 -2.82 16.01 -6.80
CA GLU A 104 -2.35 15.10 -5.74
C GLU A 104 -3.37 15.00 -4.61
N LEU A 105 -3.59 13.77 -4.12
CA LEU A 105 -4.51 13.50 -3.02
C LEU A 105 -3.97 13.97 -1.66
N GLN A 106 -2.64 13.96 -1.51
CA GLN A 106 -1.92 14.40 -0.33
C GLN A 106 -0.68 15.22 -0.73
N PRO A 107 -0.15 16.07 0.17
CA PRO A 107 1.05 16.87 -0.11
C PRO A 107 2.33 16.04 -0.34
N THR A 108 2.35 14.83 0.22
CA THR A 108 3.47 13.88 0.17
C THR A 108 2.96 12.48 -0.08
N GLY A 109 3.79 11.63 -0.70
CA GLY A 109 3.47 10.24 -0.97
C GLY A 109 3.76 9.28 0.19
N ASP A 110 3.52 8.00 -0.05
CA ASP A 110 3.78 6.93 0.92
C ASP A 110 5.28 6.59 1.03
N ILE A 111 5.69 6.13 2.22
CA ILE A 111 6.86 5.27 2.34
C ILE A 111 6.57 3.91 1.67
N VAL A 112 7.57 3.33 1.01
CA VAL A 112 7.46 2.02 0.37
C VAL A 112 8.47 1.07 0.97
N ILE A 113 8.01 -0.04 1.52
CA ILE A 113 8.84 -0.97 2.29
C ILE A 113 9.04 -2.25 1.46
N PRO A 114 10.27 -2.56 1.02
CA PRO A 114 10.55 -3.80 0.33
C PRO A 114 10.41 -5.02 1.26
N ILE A 115 9.78 -6.07 0.73
CA ILE A 115 9.68 -7.41 1.31
C ILE A 115 10.43 -8.35 0.35
N VAL A 116 11.61 -8.80 0.78
CA VAL A 116 12.61 -9.36 -0.13
C VAL A 116 12.67 -10.87 0.03
N ASP A 117 12.39 -11.60 -1.05
CA ASP A 117 12.47 -13.07 -1.15
C ASP A 117 11.78 -13.82 0.00
N ILE A 118 10.72 -13.27 0.58
CA ILE A 118 10.07 -13.84 1.77
C ILE A 118 9.54 -15.26 1.53
N THR A 119 9.04 -15.56 0.33
CA THR A 119 8.57 -16.90 -0.03
C THR A 119 9.70 -17.92 -0.04
N TYR A 120 10.92 -17.48 -0.30
CA TYR A 120 12.11 -18.30 -0.26
C TYR A 120 12.61 -18.52 1.17
N HIS A 121 12.72 -17.44 1.95
CA HIS A 121 13.11 -17.51 3.36
C HIS A 121 12.16 -18.38 4.20
N GLN A 122 10.91 -18.49 3.76
CA GLN A 122 9.87 -19.28 4.41
C GLN A 122 9.54 -20.58 3.67
N TYR A 123 10.35 -21.00 2.68
CA TYR A 123 10.08 -22.16 1.84
C TYR A 123 9.92 -23.45 2.66
N ALA A 124 10.72 -23.63 3.72
CA ALA A 124 10.65 -24.78 4.62
C ALA A 124 9.29 -24.91 5.37
N LEU A 125 8.52 -23.81 5.48
CA LEU A 125 7.19 -23.83 6.09
C LEU A 125 6.12 -24.45 5.17
N GLY A 126 6.39 -24.52 3.86
CA GLY A 126 5.50 -25.15 2.87
C GLY A 126 4.09 -24.56 2.90
N SER A 127 3.06 -25.42 2.99
CA SER A 127 1.65 -25.01 2.99
C SER A 127 1.17 -24.29 4.27
N ARG A 128 2.05 -24.10 5.26
CA ARG A 128 1.77 -23.24 6.43
C ARG A 128 2.04 -21.76 6.16
N TYR A 129 2.66 -21.45 5.03
CA TYR A 129 2.85 -20.08 4.59
C TYR A 129 1.52 -19.49 4.12
N PHE A 130 0.87 -18.73 5.00
CA PHE A 130 -0.23 -17.84 4.65
C PHE A 130 0.14 -16.43 5.10
N LEU A 131 0.42 -15.55 4.14
CA LEU A 131 0.69 -14.15 4.43
C LEU A 131 -0.53 -13.35 3.96
N LEU A 132 -1.34 -12.85 4.91
CA LEU A 132 -2.48 -11.96 4.60
C LEU A 132 -2.05 -10.74 3.77
N PHE A 133 -0.78 -10.37 3.84
CA PHE A 133 -0.19 -9.29 3.05
C PHE A 133 -0.39 -9.42 1.54
N ASP A 134 -0.66 -10.61 0.98
CA ASP A 134 -0.87 -10.76 -0.47
C ASP A 134 -1.94 -9.79 -1.02
N ASP A 135 -2.93 -9.39 -0.19
CA ASP A 135 -3.97 -8.41 -0.54
C ASP A 135 -3.55 -6.93 -0.33
N TYR A 136 -2.37 -6.68 0.23
CA TYR A 136 -1.88 -5.35 0.64
C TYR A 136 -0.52 -4.97 0.06
N ILE A 137 0.09 -5.87 -0.74
CA ILE A 137 1.43 -5.70 -1.30
C ILE A 137 1.40 -5.59 -2.82
N TRP A 138 2.44 -4.98 -3.36
CA TRP A 138 2.61 -4.70 -4.78
C TRP A 138 3.80 -5.46 -5.32
N ASN A 139 3.75 -5.82 -6.61
CA ASN A 139 4.92 -6.37 -7.28
C ASN A 139 6.00 -5.27 -7.41
N ALA A 140 7.20 -5.54 -6.89
CA ALA A 140 8.31 -4.59 -6.86
C ALA A 140 8.77 -4.13 -8.25
N HIS A 141 8.53 -4.92 -9.30
CA HIS A 141 8.89 -4.55 -10.67
C HIS A 141 8.22 -3.23 -11.10
N PHE A 142 6.94 -3.04 -10.77
CA PHE A 142 6.20 -1.81 -11.08
C PHE A 142 6.64 -0.62 -10.23
N GLN A 143 7.38 -0.86 -9.14
CA GLN A 143 7.96 0.19 -8.29
C GLN A 143 9.49 0.29 -8.45
N HIS A 144 10.06 -0.40 -9.45
CA HIS A 144 11.50 -0.42 -9.74
C HIS A 144 12.39 -0.88 -8.59
N MET A 145 11.92 -1.83 -7.79
CA MET A 145 12.58 -2.38 -6.60
C MET A 145 12.92 -3.87 -6.73
N ASP A 146 12.68 -4.46 -7.91
CA ASP A 146 12.92 -5.87 -8.22
C ASP A 146 14.40 -6.28 -8.12
N HIS A 147 15.32 -5.33 -8.28
CA HIS A 147 16.76 -5.55 -8.14
C HIS A 147 17.24 -5.83 -6.71
N LEU A 148 16.41 -5.62 -5.69
CA LEU A 148 16.80 -5.77 -4.28
C LEU A 148 16.96 -7.23 -3.83
N GLY A 149 16.29 -8.17 -4.51
CA GLY A 149 16.30 -9.60 -4.19
C GLY A 149 16.75 -10.46 -5.36
N TYR A 150 16.92 -11.75 -5.11
CA TYR A 150 17.32 -12.71 -6.15
C TYR A 150 16.12 -13.36 -6.85
N ILE A 151 14.97 -13.46 -6.18
CA ILE A 151 13.86 -14.32 -6.61
C ILE A 151 12.58 -13.53 -6.81
N HIS A 152 12.07 -12.94 -5.74
CA HIS A 152 10.79 -12.26 -5.73
C HIS A 152 10.76 -11.19 -4.66
N VAL A 153 10.63 -9.94 -5.10
CA VAL A 153 10.48 -8.79 -4.22
C VAL A 153 9.04 -8.31 -4.33
N MET A 154 8.40 -8.16 -3.18
CA MET A 154 7.13 -7.46 -3.04
C MET A 154 7.38 -6.15 -2.30
N VAL A 155 6.45 -5.22 -2.39
CA VAL A 155 6.56 -3.95 -1.66
C VAL A 155 5.26 -3.64 -0.94
N PHE A 156 5.38 -3.18 0.30
CA PHE A 156 4.27 -2.70 1.11
C PHE A 156 4.24 -1.17 1.08
N SER A 157 3.08 -0.59 0.76
CA SER A 157 2.86 0.86 0.67
C SER A 157 1.78 1.24 1.67
N PRO A 158 2.11 1.30 2.98
CA PRO A 158 1.12 1.32 4.06
C PRO A 158 0.17 2.51 4.03
N GLY A 159 0.44 3.58 3.29
CA GLY A 159 -0.45 4.74 3.23
C GLY A 159 -1.59 4.56 2.24
N ILE A 160 -1.67 5.44 1.24
CA ILE A 160 -2.69 5.34 0.20
C ILE A 160 -2.51 4.10 -0.68
N GLY A 161 -1.31 3.53 -0.81
CA GLY A 161 -1.11 2.36 -1.66
C GLY A 161 -1.83 1.09 -1.19
N SER A 162 -2.24 1.00 0.07
CA SER A 162 -2.85 -0.20 0.66
C SER A 162 -4.26 0.04 1.24
N ALA A 163 -4.85 1.22 1.01
CA ALA A 163 -6.05 1.66 1.74
C ALA A 163 -7.34 1.94 0.91
N PRO A 164 -7.29 2.51 -0.32
CA PRO A 164 -8.40 2.51 -1.26
C PRO A 164 -8.78 1.08 -1.63
N ASN A 165 -9.95 0.86 -2.23
CA ASN A 165 -10.30 -0.46 -2.80
C ASN A 165 -10.06 -0.47 -4.31
N ALA A 166 -10.14 -1.65 -4.93
CA ALA A 166 -10.16 -1.78 -6.39
C ALA A 166 -11.57 -2.07 -6.92
N PHE A 167 -11.94 -1.29 -7.93
CA PHE A 167 -13.13 -1.53 -8.74
C PHE A 167 -12.87 -1.03 -10.17
N ALA A 168 -12.51 -1.96 -11.06
CA ALA A 168 -11.81 -1.71 -12.32
C ALA A 168 -12.46 -0.67 -13.23
N ASP A 169 -13.80 -0.60 -13.27
CA ASP A 169 -14.51 0.30 -14.20
C ASP A 169 -14.82 1.70 -13.60
N ILE A 170 -14.50 1.96 -12.33
CA ILE A 170 -14.63 3.28 -11.66
C ILE A 170 -13.33 3.74 -10.99
N VAL A 171 -12.18 3.24 -11.46
CA VAL A 171 -10.87 3.72 -11.01
C VAL A 171 -10.79 5.23 -11.25
N ASN A 172 -10.58 5.96 -10.16
CA ASN A 172 -10.48 7.43 -10.15
C ASN A 172 -9.14 7.91 -9.57
N VAL A 173 -8.29 7.01 -9.07
CA VAL A 173 -6.94 7.29 -8.55
C VAL A 173 -5.86 6.58 -9.36
N ASN A 174 -4.86 7.35 -9.77
CA ASN A 174 -3.59 6.86 -10.33
C ASN A 174 -2.47 7.01 -9.30
N GLU A 175 -1.39 6.24 -9.52
CA GLU A 175 -0.19 6.25 -8.69
C GLU A 175 1.05 6.67 -9.49
N LEU A 176 2.01 7.23 -8.78
CA LEU A 176 3.37 7.49 -9.25
C LEU A 176 4.35 6.51 -8.60
N HIS A 177 5.56 6.41 -9.14
CA HIS A 177 6.63 5.61 -8.57
C HIS A 177 7.24 6.28 -7.32
N PRO A 178 7.71 5.50 -6.33
CA PRO A 178 8.48 6.04 -5.23
C PRO A 178 9.80 6.63 -5.70
N ARG A 179 10.30 7.59 -4.93
CA ARG A 179 11.68 8.06 -5.02
C ARG A 179 12.56 7.15 -4.17
N ASN A 180 13.81 6.96 -4.61
CA ASN A 180 14.86 6.38 -3.79
C ASN A 180 15.83 7.49 -3.41
N SER A 181 15.80 7.92 -2.15
CA SER A 181 16.64 9.02 -1.66
C SER A 181 17.92 8.51 -1.02
N ASP A 182 18.88 9.43 -0.84
CA ASP A 182 19.95 9.26 0.14
C ASP A 182 19.35 8.84 1.49
N PRO A 183 20.00 7.96 2.27
CA PRO A 183 19.64 7.67 3.66
C PRO A 183 19.79 8.88 4.63
N HIS A 184 19.47 10.10 4.18
CA HIS A 184 19.55 11.36 4.90
C HIS A 184 20.92 11.60 5.56
N GLY A 185 21.99 11.36 4.80
CA GLY A 185 23.36 11.50 5.26
C GLY A 185 23.84 10.41 6.23
N LEU A 186 23.03 9.39 6.54
CA LEU A 186 23.50 8.23 7.28
C LEU A 186 24.39 7.36 6.40
N HIS A 187 25.46 6.85 6.98
CA HIS A 187 26.35 5.94 6.27
C HIS A 187 26.65 4.72 7.13
N ARG A 188 26.56 3.53 6.53
CA ARG A 188 26.94 2.24 7.15
C ARG A 188 28.32 2.14 7.82
N SER A 189 29.20 3.12 7.61
CA SER A 189 30.54 3.18 8.21
C SER A 189 30.59 3.99 9.51
N LYS A 190 29.52 4.74 9.82
CA LYS A 190 29.49 5.73 10.90
C LYS A 190 28.21 5.70 11.73
N ASP A 191 27.09 5.31 11.13
CA ASP A 191 25.78 5.55 11.69
C ASP A 191 25.04 4.24 12.01
N PRO A 192 24.68 4.00 13.28
CA PRO A 192 23.99 2.77 13.71
C PRO A 192 22.55 2.65 13.18
N GLY A 193 21.94 3.73 12.71
CA GLY A 193 20.63 3.72 12.06
C GLY A 193 20.67 3.33 10.58
N ALA A 194 21.86 3.18 9.98
CA ALA A 194 21.97 2.77 8.59
C ALA A 194 21.27 1.41 8.36
N GLY A 195 20.34 1.37 7.41
CA GLY A 195 19.57 0.17 7.09
C GLY A 195 18.38 -0.12 8.00
N ALA A 196 18.08 0.75 8.98
CA ALA A 196 16.95 0.58 9.91
C ALA A 196 15.61 1.07 9.35
N PHE A 197 15.59 1.77 8.22
CA PHE A 197 14.39 2.29 7.56
C PHE A 197 14.50 2.16 6.04
N SER A 198 13.37 2.29 5.35
CA SER A 198 13.33 2.27 3.89
C SER A 198 13.80 3.60 3.30
N THR A 199 14.65 3.55 2.28
CA THR A 199 15.04 4.71 1.47
C THR A 199 14.05 4.99 0.32
N TYR A 200 13.05 4.13 0.13
CA TYR A 200 12.01 4.30 -0.87
C TYR A 200 10.80 4.99 -0.27
N HIS A 201 10.47 6.16 -0.79
CA HIS A 201 9.44 7.02 -0.21
C HIS A 201 8.79 7.93 -1.26
N ASP A 202 7.83 8.77 -0.85
CA ASP A 202 7.10 9.70 -1.71
C ASP A 202 6.43 9.01 -2.92
N ARG A 203 5.86 7.81 -2.74
CA ARG A 203 4.97 7.19 -3.75
C ARG A 203 3.66 7.99 -3.76
N ARG A 204 3.46 8.86 -4.74
CA ARG A 204 2.33 9.81 -4.78
C ARG A 204 1.11 9.23 -5.50
N PHE A 205 -0.04 9.83 -5.20
CA PHE A 205 -1.34 9.43 -5.76
C PHE A 205 -2.08 10.66 -6.30
N LEU A 206 -2.63 10.52 -7.49
CA LEU A 206 -3.23 11.58 -8.28
C LEU A 206 -4.65 11.21 -8.68
N ALA A 207 -5.56 12.17 -8.71
CA ALA A 207 -6.87 11.99 -9.32
C ALA A 207 -6.72 11.80 -10.85
N CYS A 208 -7.25 10.72 -11.42
CA CYS A 208 -7.17 10.47 -12.87
C CYS A 208 -8.37 11.06 -13.66
N GLU A 209 -9.42 11.43 -12.95
CA GLU A 209 -10.55 12.25 -13.38
C GLU A 209 -10.90 13.28 -12.31
N ASP A 210 -11.90 14.13 -12.54
CA ASP A 210 -12.40 15.03 -11.49
C ASP A 210 -13.18 14.18 -10.47
N ILE A 211 -12.77 14.24 -9.20
CA ILE A 211 -13.37 13.48 -8.10
C ILE A 211 -14.17 14.44 -7.24
N GLN A 212 -15.43 14.11 -6.98
CA GLN A 212 -16.30 14.94 -6.15
C GLN A 212 -16.07 14.64 -4.66
N LYS A 213 -16.24 15.65 -3.83
CA LYS A 213 -16.35 15.46 -2.39
C LYS A 213 -17.41 14.40 -2.05
N GLY A 214 -17.04 13.47 -1.20
CA GLY A 214 -17.85 12.32 -0.79
C GLY A 214 -17.59 11.05 -1.58
N GLU A 215 -16.97 11.12 -2.75
CA GLU A 215 -16.73 9.96 -3.61
C GLU A 215 -15.68 9.01 -3.01
N GLU A 216 -15.92 7.69 -3.09
CA GLU A 216 -14.90 6.70 -2.73
C GLU A 216 -13.77 6.67 -3.77
N LEU A 217 -12.55 6.55 -3.29
CA LEU A 217 -11.34 6.47 -4.07
C LEU A 217 -11.08 5.00 -4.45
N PHE A 218 -10.88 4.75 -5.74
CA PHE A 218 -10.62 3.44 -6.30
C PHE A 218 -9.33 3.43 -7.11
N MET A 219 -8.50 2.40 -6.86
CA MET A 219 -7.24 2.17 -7.55
C MET A 219 -7.29 0.90 -8.42
N HIS A 220 -6.38 0.81 -9.37
CA HIS A 220 -6.22 -0.37 -10.21
C HIS A 220 -5.11 -1.29 -9.69
N TYR A 221 -5.45 -2.49 -9.22
CA TYR A 221 -4.49 -3.46 -8.66
C TYR A 221 -3.90 -4.44 -9.68
N GLY A 222 -4.15 -4.24 -10.97
CA GLY A 222 -3.68 -5.16 -12.04
C GLY A 222 -4.67 -6.30 -12.32
N GLU A 223 -5.40 -6.77 -11.31
CA GLU A 223 -6.51 -7.73 -11.47
C GLU A 223 -7.86 -7.05 -11.71
N THR A 224 -8.74 -7.71 -12.47
CA THR A 224 -10.08 -7.19 -12.84
C THR A 224 -11.13 -7.51 -11.77
N ILE A 225 -11.11 -6.79 -10.64
CA ILE A 225 -12.23 -6.77 -9.68
C ILE A 225 -13.28 -5.76 -10.18
N GLY A 226 -14.57 -6.13 -10.24
CA GLY A 226 -15.65 -5.19 -10.59
C GLY A 226 -15.78 -4.91 -12.09
N ASP A 227 -15.86 -5.96 -12.90
CA ASP A 227 -16.14 -5.87 -14.34
C ASP A 227 -17.64 -5.55 -14.55
N LEU A 228 -17.97 -4.26 -14.56
CA LEU A 228 -19.32 -3.73 -14.84
C LEU A 228 -19.81 -4.17 -16.22
N ARG A 229 -18.93 -4.39 -17.20
CA ARG A 229 -19.37 -4.93 -18.50
C ARG A 229 -19.94 -6.34 -18.40
N LYS A 230 -19.41 -7.17 -17.50
CA LYS A 230 -20.02 -8.47 -17.17
C LYS A 230 -21.31 -8.28 -16.36
N ALA A 231 -21.33 -7.34 -15.41
CA ALA A 231 -22.51 -7.05 -14.60
C ALA A 231 -23.69 -6.56 -15.47
N ASP A 232 -23.44 -5.64 -16.40
CA ASP A 232 -24.38 -5.16 -17.43
C ASP A 232 -25.00 -6.33 -18.16
N LYS A 233 -24.18 -7.24 -18.70
CA LYS A 233 -24.69 -8.41 -19.44
C LYS A 233 -25.53 -9.34 -18.57
N VAL A 234 -25.20 -9.50 -17.30
CA VAL A 234 -25.98 -10.30 -16.35
C VAL A 234 -27.33 -9.63 -16.08
N PHE A 235 -27.31 -8.32 -15.85
CA PHE A 235 -28.49 -7.50 -15.62
C PHE A 235 -29.43 -7.50 -16.84
N GLU A 236 -28.90 -7.20 -18.04
CA GLU A 236 -29.65 -7.22 -19.29
C GLU A 236 -30.33 -8.57 -19.53
N ARG A 237 -29.61 -9.68 -19.32
CA ARG A 237 -30.18 -11.04 -19.47
C ARG A 237 -31.30 -11.31 -18.47
N PHE A 238 -31.14 -10.88 -17.22
CA PHE A 238 -32.20 -11.00 -16.22
C PHE A 238 -33.46 -10.24 -16.66
N PHE A 239 -33.30 -9.02 -17.16
CA PHE A 239 -34.42 -8.23 -17.68
C PHE A 239 -35.03 -8.79 -18.95
N GLU A 240 -34.26 -9.42 -19.83
CA GLU A 240 -34.80 -10.14 -20.98
C GLU A 240 -35.71 -11.29 -20.55
N ILE A 241 -35.34 -12.03 -19.50
CA ILE A 241 -36.18 -13.08 -18.91
C ILE A 241 -37.48 -12.47 -18.38
N GLN A 242 -37.41 -11.37 -17.64
CA GLN A 242 -38.59 -10.67 -17.14
C GLN A 242 -39.51 -10.21 -18.29
N LYS A 243 -38.94 -9.57 -19.32
CA LYS A 243 -39.69 -9.10 -20.50
C LYS A 243 -40.35 -10.24 -21.27
N LYS A 244 -39.70 -11.40 -21.36
CA LYS A 244 -40.23 -12.60 -22.03
C LYS A 244 -41.31 -13.29 -21.20
N HIS A 245 -41.25 -13.17 -19.88
CA HIS A 245 -42.16 -13.82 -18.93
C HIS A 245 -43.04 -12.81 -18.16
N ARG A 246 -43.69 -11.88 -18.87
CA ARG A 246 -44.57 -10.83 -18.29
C ARG A 246 -45.72 -11.32 -17.40
N LYS A 247 -45.97 -12.64 -17.35
CA LYS A 247 -47.00 -13.27 -16.52
C LYS A 247 -46.50 -13.63 -15.12
N ILE A 248 -45.19 -13.54 -14.86
CA ILE A 248 -44.63 -13.78 -13.53
C ILE A 248 -44.96 -12.54 -12.67
N PRO A 249 -45.60 -12.71 -11.50
CA PRO A 249 -45.80 -11.63 -10.54
C PRO A 249 -44.48 -10.95 -10.17
N GLY A 250 -44.49 -9.62 -10.01
CA GLY A 250 -43.31 -8.84 -9.64
C GLY A 250 -42.62 -9.36 -8.38
N GLU A 251 -43.38 -9.77 -7.38
CA GLU A 251 -42.89 -10.36 -6.12
C GLU A 251 -41.98 -11.58 -6.35
N ILE A 252 -42.36 -12.48 -7.28
CA ILE A 252 -41.57 -13.68 -7.58
C ILE A 252 -40.28 -13.31 -8.32
N LEU A 253 -40.32 -12.27 -9.17
CA LEU A 253 -39.14 -11.77 -9.87
C LEU A 253 -38.17 -11.08 -8.91
N GLY A 254 -38.69 -10.28 -7.96
CA GLY A 254 -37.88 -9.66 -6.92
C GLY A 254 -37.23 -10.71 -6.01
N GLU A 255 -37.97 -11.73 -5.58
CA GLU A 255 -37.39 -12.85 -4.82
C GLU A 255 -36.34 -13.63 -5.64
N LEU A 256 -36.56 -13.79 -6.95
CA LEU A 256 -35.61 -14.44 -7.84
C LEU A 256 -34.33 -13.60 -7.99
N TRP A 257 -34.45 -12.28 -8.11
CA TRP A 257 -33.32 -11.36 -8.18
C TRP A 257 -32.53 -11.37 -6.87
N VAL A 258 -33.20 -11.20 -5.73
CA VAL A 258 -32.59 -11.28 -4.40
C VAL A 258 -31.90 -12.61 -4.22
N SER A 259 -32.54 -13.73 -4.59
CA SER A 259 -31.90 -15.04 -4.51
C SER A 259 -30.70 -15.17 -5.47
N PHE A 260 -30.76 -14.54 -6.64
CA PHE A 260 -29.71 -14.58 -7.65
C PHE A 260 -28.52 -13.67 -7.32
N VAL A 261 -28.72 -12.55 -6.63
CA VAL A 261 -27.66 -11.60 -6.24
C VAL A 261 -27.14 -11.90 -4.84
N GLU A 262 -28.03 -12.12 -3.86
CA GLU A 262 -27.65 -12.24 -2.44
C GLU A 262 -27.49 -13.69 -1.97
N ARG A 263 -28.18 -14.66 -2.60
CA ARG A 263 -28.18 -16.08 -2.17
C ARG A 263 -27.54 -17.02 -3.19
N ASN A 264 -26.69 -16.49 -4.07
CA ASN A 264 -25.98 -17.31 -5.03
C ASN A 264 -24.76 -18.00 -4.39
N GLU A 265 -24.30 -19.10 -5.02
CA GLU A 265 -23.06 -19.78 -4.65
C GLU A 265 -21.80 -18.97 -5.03
N PHE A 266 -21.98 -17.76 -5.59
CA PHE A 266 -20.95 -16.86 -6.08
C PHE A 266 -20.81 -15.62 -5.19
N ASN A 267 -21.00 -15.77 -3.87
CA ASN A 267 -20.87 -14.67 -2.90
C ASN A 267 -19.49 -13.99 -2.90
N GLU A 268 -18.47 -14.63 -3.47
CA GLU A 268 -17.13 -14.08 -3.72
C GLU A 268 -16.98 -13.45 -5.12
N SER A 269 -18.03 -13.42 -5.95
CA SER A 269 -17.97 -12.88 -7.30
C SER A 269 -17.96 -11.37 -7.30
N THR A 270 -16.89 -10.83 -7.86
CA THR A 270 -16.68 -9.40 -8.05
C THR A 270 -17.68 -8.76 -9.04
N THR A 271 -18.30 -9.57 -9.91
CA THR A 271 -19.38 -9.11 -10.81
C THR A 271 -20.69 -8.91 -10.04
N PHE A 272 -21.02 -9.80 -9.10
CA PHE A 272 -22.23 -9.68 -8.30
C PHE A 272 -22.12 -8.61 -7.21
N ALA A 273 -20.90 -8.30 -6.74
CA ALA A 273 -20.64 -7.18 -5.83
C ALA A 273 -21.04 -5.80 -6.40
N ALA A 274 -21.29 -5.70 -7.71
CA ALA A 274 -21.79 -4.49 -8.36
C ALA A 274 -23.26 -4.18 -8.04
N PHE A 275 -24.05 -5.14 -7.52
CA PHE A 275 -25.49 -4.96 -7.28
C PHE A 275 -25.78 -4.73 -5.79
N GLN A 276 -26.19 -3.51 -5.40
CA GLN A 276 -26.43 -3.12 -3.99
C GLN A 276 -27.86 -2.69 -3.66
N LYS A 277 -28.79 -2.87 -4.60
CA LYS A 277 -30.18 -2.41 -4.52
C LYS A 277 -31.10 -3.56 -4.89
N THR A 278 -32.38 -3.37 -4.61
CA THR A 278 -33.43 -4.27 -5.10
C THR A 278 -33.53 -4.19 -6.63
N ASP A 279 -34.16 -5.19 -7.23
CA ASP A 279 -34.40 -5.23 -8.68
C ASP A 279 -35.22 -4.03 -9.17
N GLU A 280 -36.24 -3.62 -8.41
CA GLU A 280 -37.10 -2.50 -8.78
C GLU A 280 -36.34 -1.17 -8.81
N GLU A 281 -35.53 -0.89 -7.79
CA GLU A 281 -34.72 0.32 -7.73
C GLU A 281 -33.64 0.32 -8.81
N TRP A 282 -32.94 -0.81 -9.00
CA TRP A 282 -31.95 -0.96 -10.06
C TRP A 282 -32.55 -0.76 -11.45
N TYR A 283 -33.74 -1.32 -11.69
CA TYR A 283 -34.41 -1.17 -12.99
C TYR A 283 -34.65 0.29 -13.32
N MET A 284 -35.24 1.02 -12.38
CA MET A 284 -35.58 2.43 -12.56
C MET A 284 -34.34 3.28 -12.82
N LEU A 285 -33.27 3.04 -12.07
CA LEU A 285 -32.00 3.76 -12.24
C LEU A 285 -31.34 3.42 -13.58
N HIS A 286 -31.28 2.15 -13.96
CA HIS A 286 -30.66 1.71 -15.21
C HIS A 286 -31.42 2.16 -16.47
N GLN A 287 -32.70 2.58 -16.36
CA GLN A 287 -33.39 3.24 -17.47
C GLN A 287 -32.86 4.66 -17.75
N GLN A 288 -32.20 5.29 -16.77
CA GLN A 288 -31.82 6.70 -16.82
C GLN A 288 -30.30 6.92 -16.76
N MET A 289 -29.57 5.95 -16.20
CA MET A 289 -28.15 6.03 -15.90
C MET A 289 -27.46 4.74 -16.33
N THR A 290 -26.19 4.83 -16.67
CA THR A 290 -25.29 3.69 -16.85
C THR A 290 -24.96 3.03 -15.51
N LEU A 291 -24.56 1.75 -15.51
CA LEU A 291 -24.07 1.09 -14.29
C LEU A 291 -22.89 1.83 -13.65
N LYS A 292 -22.01 2.43 -14.45
CA LYS A 292 -20.89 3.24 -13.95
C LYS A 292 -21.42 4.42 -13.11
N GLU A 293 -22.38 5.17 -13.63
CA GLU A 293 -22.96 6.33 -12.94
C GLU A 293 -23.74 5.92 -11.68
N ILE A 294 -24.47 4.80 -11.71
CA ILE A 294 -25.15 4.29 -10.52
C ILE A 294 -24.13 3.92 -9.45
N ARG A 295 -23.06 3.23 -9.83
CA ARG A 295 -22.03 2.78 -8.91
C ARG A 295 -21.25 3.95 -8.28
N ILE A 296 -20.92 4.97 -9.06
CA ILE A 296 -20.32 6.22 -8.53
C ILE A 296 -21.28 6.86 -7.53
N LYS A 297 -22.57 6.98 -7.86
CA LYS A 297 -23.56 7.56 -6.94
C LYS A 297 -23.69 6.78 -5.63
N GLU A 298 -23.58 5.45 -5.69
CA GLU A 298 -23.60 4.57 -4.51
C GLU A 298 -22.32 4.63 -3.67
N SER A 299 -21.20 5.05 -4.26
CA SER A 299 -19.93 5.22 -3.54
C SER A 299 -19.83 6.55 -2.81
N MET A 300 -20.74 7.50 -3.07
CA MET A 300 -20.75 8.81 -2.41
C MET A 300 -21.24 8.78 -0.96
N ARG A 301 -20.64 9.60 -0.09
CA ARG A 301 -21.03 9.81 1.31
C ARG A 301 -21.11 11.30 1.65
N THR A 302 -21.91 11.65 2.66
CA THR A 302 -22.07 13.04 3.13
C THR A 302 -21.11 13.36 4.27
N ASP A 303 -20.93 14.64 4.57
CA ASP A 303 -20.09 15.10 5.68
C ASP A 303 -20.59 14.58 7.04
N GLU A 304 -21.92 14.56 7.24
CA GLU A 304 -22.51 14.01 8.47
C GLU A 304 -22.17 12.52 8.62
N TRP A 305 -22.18 11.79 7.52
CA TRP A 305 -21.81 10.38 7.52
C TRP A 305 -20.33 10.20 7.86
N PHE A 306 -19.42 11.02 7.31
CA PHE A 306 -18.00 10.96 7.66
C PHE A 306 -17.74 11.31 9.13
N HIS A 307 -18.42 12.32 9.68
CA HIS A 307 -18.26 12.65 11.10
C HIS A 307 -18.74 11.53 12.03
N GLN A 308 -19.73 10.75 11.58
CA GLN A 308 -20.29 9.63 12.34
C GLN A 308 -19.46 8.35 12.20
N PHE A 309 -19.00 8.00 10.99
CA PHE A 309 -18.44 6.68 10.66
C PHE A 309 -17.00 6.71 10.12
N GLY A 310 -16.46 7.90 9.85
CA GLY A 310 -15.14 8.08 9.27
C GLY A 310 -14.13 8.65 10.26
N THR A 311 -12.87 8.48 9.88
CA THR A 311 -11.71 9.10 10.54
C THR A 311 -10.89 9.85 9.50
N CYS A 312 -10.48 11.07 9.84
CA CYS A 312 -9.66 11.88 8.94
C CYS A 312 -8.27 11.26 8.77
N ALA A 313 -7.79 11.17 7.52
CA ALA A 313 -6.58 10.42 7.16
C ALA A 313 -5.51 11.28 6.49
N ASP A 314 -5.59 12.62 6.58
CA ASP A 314 -4.62 13.57 6.01
C ASP A 314 -4.05 14.57 7.04
N ASN A 315 -4.13 14.22 8.32
CA ASN A 315 -3.58 14.99 9.44
C ASN A 315 -2.05 15.00 9.47
N LEU A 316 -1.41 14.09 8.75
CA LEU A 316 0.02 13.88 8.74
C LEU A 316 0.57 14.05 7.33
N MET A 317 1.80 14.53 7.24
CA MET A 317 2.61 14.55 6.03
C MET A 317 4.02 14.07 6.35
N GLU A 318 4.71 13.65 5.31
CA GLU A 318 6.08 13.20 5.37
C GLU A 318 7.07 14.40 5.44
N GLY A 319 8.16 14.28 6.22
CA GLY A 319 9.25 15.27 6.28
C GLY A 319 10.57 14.66 6.75
N GLU A 320 11.69 15.40 6.68
CA GLU A 320 12.95 14.95 7.28
C GLU A 320 12.83 14.98 8.81
N SER A 321 13.16 13.87 9.48
CA SER A 321 13.01 13.79 10.94
C SER A 321 13.99 14.71 11.66
N THR A 322 13.56 15.26 12.80
CA THR A 322 14.47 15.94 13.73
C THR A 322 15.39 14.98 14.49
N ILE A 323 15.17 13.67 14.37
CA ILE A 323 16.02 12.62 14.94
C ILE A 323 17.03 12.17 13.88
N ARG A 324 18.32 12.42 14.13
CA ARG A 324 19.42 12.13 13.18
C ARG A 324 19.39 10.70 12.64
N GLN A 325 19.16 9.69 13.48
CA GLN A 325 19.22 8.27 13.10
C GLN A 325 17.90 7.70 12.56
N ALA A 326 16.87 8.52 12.37
CA ALA A 326 15.53 8.06 11.99
C ALA A 326 15.18 8.30 10.51
N GLY A 327 16.00 9.06 9.78
CA GLY A 327 15.71 9.42 8.39
C GLY A 327 14.49 10.35 8.28
N ARG A 328 13.32 9.79 7.99
CA ARG A 328 12.08 10.54 7.74
C ARG A 328 11.12 10.47 8.93
N GLY A 329 10.30 11.50 9.08
CA GLY A 329 9.34 11.66 10.17
C GLY A 329 7.95 12.05 9.66
N ALA A 330 6.93 11.88 10.51
CA ALA A 330 5.58 12.35 10.29
C ALA A 330 5.35 13.71 10.97
N PHE A 331 4.75 14.65 10.24
CA PHE A 331 4.51 16.02 10.69
C PHE A 331 3.04 16.38 10.58
N ALA A 332 2.51 17.10 11.56
CA ALA A 332 1.13 17.54 11.55
C ALA A 332 0.87 18.55 10.41
N THR A 333 -0.15 18.32 9.59
CA THR A 333 -0.56 19.24 8.51
C THR A 333 -1.45 20.38 9.01
N ARG A 334 -1.98 20.22 10.23
CA ARG A 334 -3.00 21.06 10.85
C ARG A 334 -2.87 21.05 12.37
N HIS A 335 -3.63 21.91 13.03
CA HIS A 335 -3.77 21.87 14.48
C HIS A 335 -4.56 20.63 14.88
N LEU A 336 -4.03 19.84 15.82
CA LEU A 336 -4.68 18.65 16.36
C LEU A 336 -4.86 18.87 17.86
N ALA A 337 -6.12 18.94 18.30
CA ALA A 337 -6.44 19.16 19.70
C ALA A 337 -6.05 17.94 20.55
N LYS A 338 -5.74 18.18 21.83
CA LYS A 338 -5.59 17.11 22.82
C LYS A 338 -6.78 16.14 22.77
N ASP A 339 -6.48 14.86 22.93
CA ASP A 339 -7.43 13.74 22.91
C ASP A 339 -8.15 13.50 21.56
N SER A 340 -7.83 14.28 20.51
CA SER A 340 -8.30 14.02 19.15
C SER A 340 -7.53 12.88 18.49
N VAL A 341 -8.18 12.20 17.53
CA VAL A 341 -7.55 11.17 16.70
C VAL A 341 -6.62 11.86 15.70
N VAL A 342 -5.34 11.55 15.79
CA VAL A 342 -4.29 12.03 14.89
C VAL A 342 -4.30 11.20 13.61
N ALA A 343 -4.34 9.88 13.70
CA ALA A 343 -4.42 9.01 12.54
C ALA A 343 -5.08 7.66 12.87
N PRO A 344 -5.85 7.08 11.94
CA PRO A 344 -6.32 5.70 12.03
C PRO A 344 -5.22 4.72 11.60
N LEU A 345 -5.15 3.56 12.25
CA LEU A 345 -4.18 2.49 12.00
C LEU A 345 -4.90 1.15 11.83
N PRO A 346 -5.62 0.94 10.71
CA PRO A 346 -6.01 -0.39 10.27
C PRO A 346 -4.82 -1.37 10.29
N LEU A 347 -5.02 -2.62 10.71
CA LEU A 347 -3.93 -3.56 10.95
C LEU A 347 -4.01 -4.82 10.09
N VAL A 348 -2.90 -5.14 9.42
CA VAL A 348 -2.61 -6.46 8.83
C VAL A 348 -1.94 -7.30 9.91
N HIS A 349 -2.49 -8.49 10.21
CA HIS A 349 -1.93 -9.38 11.22
C HIS A 349 -1.00 -10.42 10.61
N VAL A 350 0.07 -10.75 11.35
CA VAL A 350 0.99 -11.86 11.09
C VAL A 350 1.05 -12.69 12.35
N GLU A 351 0.58 -13.94 12.28
CA GLU A 351 0.41 -14.80 13.47
C GLU A 351 1.73 -15.15 14.18
N ASP A 352 2.82 -15.21 13.41
CA ASP A 352 4.12 -15.63 13.86
C ASP A 352 5.21 -14.69 13.32
N SER A 353 5.87 -13.99 14.23
CA SER A 353 6.97 -13.08 13.95
C SER A 353 8.14 -13.75 13.21
N HIS A 354 8.34 -15.07 13.37
CA HIS A 354 9.38 -15.81 12.65
C HIS A 354 9.18 -15.82 11.12
N MET A 355 7.98 -15.46 10.64
CA MET A 355 7.74 -15.26 9.21
C MET A 355 8.61 -14.14 8.61
N PHE A 356 9.14 -13.24 9.43
CA PHE A 356 10.06 -12.17 9.01
C PHE A 356 11.53 -12.55 9.13
N ASP A 357 11.86 -13.76 9.61
CA ASP A 357 13.23 -14.24 9.61
C ASP A 357 13.73 -14.38 8.16
N MET A 358 14.97 -13.93 7.93
CA MET A 358 15.71 -14.14 6.70
C MET A 358 16.80 -15.17 6.98
N LEU A 359 16.88 -16.21 6.15
CA LEU A 359 17.81 -17.31 6.30
C LEU A 359 19.00 -17.15 5.35
N GLU A 360 20.14 -17.72 5.72
CA GLU A 360 21.32 -17.76 4.83
C GLU A 360 21.04 -18.63 3.59
N PHE A 361 21.52 -18.20 2.44
CA PHE A 361 21.42 -18.96 1.19
C PHE A 361 22.45 -20.10 1.21
N GLU A 362 22.01 -21.36 1.12
CA GLU A 362 22.92 -22.48 0.84
C GLU A 362 23.28 -22.49 -0.64
N ASP A 363 22.27 -22.36 -1.49
CA ASP A 363 22.44 -22.30 -2.94
C ASP A 363 21.27 -21.51 -3.57
N ILE A 364 21.63 -20.39 -4.21
CA ILE A 364 20.69 -19.50 -4.89
C ILE A 364 20.07 -20.18 -6.13
N PHE A 365 20.77 -21.15 -6.75
CA PHE A 365 20.28 -21.84 -7.95
C PHE A 365 19.27 -22.94 -7.64
N THR A 366 19.48 -23.69 -6.55
CA THR A 366 18.55 -24.74 -6.10
C THR A 366 17.47 -24.23 -5.16
N LEU A 367 17.56 -22.95 -4.78
CA LEU A 367 16.65 -22.34 -3.82
C LEU A 367 16.64 -23.11 -2.48
N GLN A 368 17.80 -23.46 -1.96
CA GLN A 368 17.96 -24.07 -0.64
C GLN A 368 18.45 -23.05 0.38
N THR A 369 17.79 -22.97 1.54
CA THR A 369 18.19 -22.13 2.69
C THR A 369 18.89 -22.97 3.75
N ALA A 370 19.84 -22.36 4.44
CA ALA A 370 20.38 -22.92 5.66
C ALA A 370 19.37 -22.71 6.80
N ASN A 371 19.36 -23.59 7.80
CA ASN A 371 18.64 -23.34 9.06
C ASN A 371 19.42 -22.36 9.96
N VAL A 372 19.99 -21.31 9.38
CA VAL A 372 20.77 -20.27 10.05
C VAL A 372 20.14 -18.93 9.71
N LYS A 373 19.67 -18.22 10.74
CA LYS A 373 19.11 -16.87 10.60
C LYS A 373 20.22 -15.90 10.20
N TYR A 374 20.07 -15.32 9.02
CA TYR A 374 20.93 -14.27 8.46
C TYR A 374 20.51 -12.87 8.95
N GLY A 375 19.20 -12.64 9.09
CA GLY A 375 18.65 -11.35 9.49
C GLY A 375 17.13 -11.37 9.58
N GLU A 376 16.50 -10.21 9.48
CA GLU A 376 15.04 -10.04 9.50
C GLU A 376 14.59 -9.04 8.42
N GLN A 377 13.38 -9.25 7.91
CA GLN A 377 12.75 -8.34 6.96
C GLN A 377 12.67 -6.93 7.54
N LEU A 378 12.97 -5.91 6.72
CA LEU A 378 12.87 -4.51 7.11
C LEU A 378 11.46 -4.15 7.62
N LEU A 379 10.43 -4.81 7.08
CA LEU A 379 9.04 -4.64 7.48
C LEU A 379 8.80 -4.80 8.99
N LEU A 380 9.62 -5.57 9.70
CA LEU A 380 9.53 -5.71 11.16
C LEU A 380 9.54 -4.36 11.89
N ASN A 381 10.36 -3.41 11.42
CA ASN A 381 10.50 -2.08 12.02
C ASN A 381 9.26 -1.19 11.85
N TYR A 382 8.29 -1.65 11.08
CA TYR A 382 7.05 -0.93 10.79
C TYR A 382 5.83 -1.64 11.38
N CYS A 383 6.01 -2.75 12.09
CA CYS A 383 4.92 -3.53 12.68
C CYS A 383 4.91 -3.42 14.20
N PHE A 384 3.72 -3.42 14.78
CA PHE A 384 3.54 -3.52 16.22
C PHE A 384 3.67 -4.97 16.69
N GLY A 385 4.26 -5.18 17.87
CA GLY A 385 4.42 -6.48 18.52
C GLY A 385 4.33 -6.37 20.04
N HIS A 386 4.66 -7.46 20.73
CA HIS A 386 4.69 -7.52 22.18
C HIS A 386 5.66 -8.62 22.65
N GLY A 387 6.54 -8.38 23.62
CA GLY A 387 7.55 -9.35 24.09
C GLY A 387 7.01 -10.66 24.71
N ARG A 388 5.69 -10.83 24.79
CA ARG A 388 5.00 -12.06 25.24
C ARG A 388 4.12 -12.70 24.16
N SER A 389 4.27 -12.27 22.91
CA SER A 389 3.43 -12.71 21.80
C SER A 389 4.25 -12.91 20.52
N SER A 390 3.89 -13.93 19.74
CA SER A 390 4.39 -14.09 18.37
C SER A 390 3.65 -13.21 17.36
N LEU A 391 2.52 -12.61 17.73
CA LEU A 391 1.66 -11.84 16.83
C LEU A 391 2.30 -10.48 16.48
N LEU A 392 2.41 -10.19 15.18
CA LEU A 392 2.69 -8.85 14.67
C LEU A 392 1.44 -8.22 14.07
N LEU A 393 1.32 -6.91 14.24
CA LEU A 393 0.22 -6.08 13.73
C LEU A 393 0.82 -4.91 12.93
N CYS A 394 0.81 -5.03 11.61
CA CYS A 394 1.41 -4.08 10.71
C CYS A 394 0.35 -3.06 10.25
N PRO A 395 0.48 -1.78 10.62
CA PRO A 395 -0.49 -0.76 10.27
C PRO A 395 -0.45 -0.41 8.78
N TYR A 396 -1.62 -0.13 8.22
CA TYR A 396 -1.79 0.54 6.94
C TYR A 396 -2.71 1.75 7.14
N GLY A 397 -2.14 2.94 7.08
CA GLY A 397 -2.83 4.22 7.14
C GLY A 397 -1.88 5.33 6.66
N PRO A 398 -2.38 6.37 5.96
CA PRO A 398 -1.53 7.40 5.38
C PRO A 398 -0.55 8.00 6.39
N GLN A 399 0.74 7.99 6.04
CA GLN A 399 1.85 8.59 6.78
C GLN A 399 2.09 8.04 8.21
N THR A 400 1.38 7.00 8.64
CA THR A 400 1.50 6.45 10.00
C THR A 400 2.83 5.73 10.24
N SER A 401 3.36 5.06 9.22
CA SER A 401 4.66 4.35 9.25
C SER A 401 5.88 5.27 9.33
N LEU A 402 5.70 6.58 9.28
CA LEU A 402 6.76 7.59 9.41
C LEU A 402 6.86 8.21 10.81
N ILE A 403 5.92 7.90 11.70
CA ILE A 403 5.99 8.37 13.08
C ILE A 403 7.21 7.70 13.72
N ASN A 404 8.02 8.45 14.44
CA ASN A 404 9.23 7.95 15.07
C ASN A 404 9.08 7.77 16.57
N HIS A 405 9.99 6.97 17.13
CA HIS A 405 10.14 6.80 18.57
C HIS A 405 10.69 8.05 19.25
N ASN A 406 10.06 8.49 20.35
CA ASN A 406 10.74 9.31 21.37
C ASN A 406 9.98 9.32 22.70
N GLN A 407 10.49 8.68 23.75
CA GLN A 407 9.80 8.64 25.06
C GLN A 407 9.56 10.05 25.66
N THR A 408 10.55 10.94 25.55
CA THR A 408 10.49 12.26 26.22
C THR A 408 9.68 13.31 25.45
N ARG A 409 9.59 13.16 24.12
CA ARG A 409 8.89 14.08 23.21
C ARG A 409 7.58 13.50 22.70
N ALA A 410 7.21 12.27 23.11
CA ALA A 410 5.97 11.62 22.73
C ALA A 410 4.78 12.58 22.89
N ASN A 411 4.06 12.80 21.80
CA ASN A 411 2.89 13.67 21.74
C ASN A 411 1.64 12.93 21.26
N VAL A 412 1.76 11.63 20.96
CA VAL A 412 0.65 10.71 20.68
C VAL A 412 0.78 9.41 21.47
N LYS A 413 -0.35 8.70 21.62
CA LYS A 413 -0.43 7.35 22.18
C LYS A 413 -1.34 6.46 21.33
N LEU A 414 -1.19 5.15 21.49
CA LEU A 414 -2.08 4.15 20.89
C LEU A 414 -3.36 3.95 21.73
N ARG A 415 -4.45 3.63 21.03
CA ARG A 415 -5.64 2.98 21.61
C ARG A 415 -6.31 2.10 20.55
N TRP A 416 -7.17 1.17 20.96
CA TRP A 416 -8.08 0.48 20.04
C TRP A 416 -9.07 1.45 19.42
N ALA A 417 -9.30 1.32 18.11
CA ALA A 417 -10.16 2.23 17.36
C ALA A 417 -11.63 2.13 17.78
N ASP A 418 -12.37 3.22 17.61
CA ASP A 418 -13.81 3.22 17.86
C ASP A 418 -14.51 2.27 16.85
N PRO A 419 -15.24 1.23 17.32
CA PRO A 419 -15.95 0.30 16.44
C PRO A 419 -16.99 0.97 15.55
N ALA A 420 -17.46 2.17 15.91
CA ALA A 420 -18.38 2.95 15.09
C ALA A 420 -17.70 3.66 13.90
N LYS A 421 -16.39 3.94 13.97
CA LYS A 421 -15.66 4.81 13.02
C LYS A 421 -14.62 4.10 12.15
N GLY A 422 -14.60 2.78 12.20
CA GLY A 422 -13.61 1.99 11.49
C GLY A 422 -14.05 0.54 11.27
N ASN A 423 -13.09 -0.32 10.99
CA ASN A 423 -13.30 -1.76 10.77
C ASN A 423 -12.80 -2.59 11.97
N HIS A 424 -12.67 -1.95 13.14
CA HIS A 424 -12.27 -2.66 14.36
C HIS A 424 -13.44 -3.47 14.90
N LYS A 425 -13.19 -4.76 15.15
CA LYS A 425 -14.11 -5.71 15.75
C LYS A 425 -13.62 -6.09 17.15
N PRO A 426 -14.17 -5.50 18.23
CA PRO A 426 -13.69 -5.71 19.59
C PRO A 426 -13.69 -7.17 20.03
N GLU A 427 -14.62 -7.98 19.52
CA GLU A 427 -14.71 -9.40 19.84
C GLU A 427 -13.44 -10.20 19.44
N LEU A 428 -12.61 -9.66 18.56
CA LEU A 428 -11.34 -10.30 18.16
C LEU A 428 -10.25 -10.17 19.22
N LEU A 429 -10.36 -9.22 20.14
CA LEU A 429 -9.42 -9.07 21.26
C LEU A 429 -9.54 -10.24 22.25
N GLU A 430 -10.66 -10.95 22.25
CA GLU A 430 -10.91 -12.11 23.10
C GLU A 430 -10.54 -13.44 22.42
N MET A 431 -10.24 -13.42 21.12
CA MET A 431 -9.91 -14.61 20.35
C MET A 431 -8.43 -14.96 20.48
N PRO A 432 -8.05 -16.25 20.54
CA PRO A 432 -6.66 -16.67 20.59
C PRO A 432 -5.97 -16.49 19.23
N ILE A 433 -4.64 -16.50 19.21
CA ILE A 433 -3.85 -16.19 18.00
C ILE A 433 -4.19 -17.11 16.82
N GLU A 434 -4.50 -18.39 17.07
CA GLU A 434 -4.83 -19.37 16.03
C GLU A 434 -6.09 -19.00 15.22
N HIS A 435 -6.91 -18.09 15.73
CA HIS A 435 -8.03 -17.53 14.97
C HIS A 435 -7.54 -16.72 13.76
N PHE A 436 -6.41 -16.02 13.89
CA PHE A 436 -5.85 -15.16 12.85
C PHE A 436 -5.19 -15.96 11.72
N ALA A 437 -4.66 -17.15 12.01
CA ALA A 437 -4.07 -18.09 11.05
C ALA A 437 -4.87 -18.32 9.76
N ARG A 438 -6.20 -18.33 9.89
CA ARG A 438 -7.14 -18.67 8.82
C ARG A 438 -7.95 -17.47 8.35
N LYS A 439 -7.71 -16.30 8.92
CA LYS A 439 -8.52 -15.12 8.67
C LYS A 439 -7.96 -14.35 7.49
N LYS A 440 -8.67 -14.43 6.37
CA LYS A 440 -8.30 -13.75 5.13
C LYS A 440 -8.66 -12.25 5.07
N LYS A 441 -9.03 -11.63 6.18
CA LYS A 441 -9.51 -10.23 6.19
C LYS A 441 -9.02 -9.49 7.42
N THR A 442 -8.62 -8.23 7.21
CA THR A 442 -8.33 -7.30 8.31
C THR A 442 -9.61 -6.89 9.02
N SER A 443 -9.57 -6.85 10.35
CA SER A 443 -10.70 -6.39 11.19
C SER A 443 -10.22 -5.86 12.55
N LEU A 444 -8.93 -5.54 12.64
CA LEU A 444 -8.31 -4.90 13.79
C LEU A 444 -7.86 -3.51 13.33
N ALA A 445 -8.04 -2.51 14.19
CA ALA A 445 -7.53 -1.17 13.96
C ALA A 445 -7.17 -0.52 15.30
N LEU A 446 -6.04 0.18 15.31
CA LEU A 446 -5.65 1.10 16.36
C LEU A 446 -5.91 2.55 15.90
N GLU A 447 -5.81 3.48 16.83
CA GLU A 447 -5.80 4.91 16.60
C GLU A 447 -4.61 5.54 17.34
N LEU A 448 -4.01 6.55 16.72
CA LEU A 448 -3.12 7.46 17.39
C LEU A 448 -3.91 8.64 17.93
N VAL A 449 -3.74 8.93 19.21
CA VAL A 449 -4.47 9.99 19.91
C VAL A 449 -3.50 10.99 20.48
N ALA A 450 -3.79 12.28 20.28
CA ALA A 450 -2.95 13.36 20.76
C ALA A 450 -2.93 13.44 22.30
N LEU A 451 -1.75 13.45 22.91
CA LEU A 451 -1.57 13.59 24.36
C LEU A 451 -1.74 15.04 24.85
N ARG A 452 -1.60 15.98 23.92
CA ARG A 452 -1.73 17.43 24.08
C ARG A 452 -2.09 18.04 22.73
N ASP A 453 -2.30 19.36 22.69
CA ASP A 453 -2.42 20.07 21.42
C ASP A 453 -1.10 19.94 20.62
N ILE A 454 -1.22 19.67 19.32
CA ILE A 454 -0.12 19.55 18.36
C ILE A 454 -0.31 20.61 17.29
N GLN A 455 0.72 21.41 17.04
CA GLN A 455 0.66 22.53 16.10
C GLN A 455 0.99 22.07 14.66
N PRO A 456 0.48 22.77 13.63
CA PRO A 456 0.89 22.51 12.25
C PRO A 456 2.41 22.59 12.10
N GLY A 457 3.01 21.63 11.38
CA GLY A 457 4.45 21.51 11.18
C GLY A 457 5.22 20.89 12.35
N GLU A 458 4.55 20.51 13.45
CA GLU A 458 5.19 19.79 14.54
C GLU A 458 5.39 18.31 14.17
N GLU A 459 6.57 17.75 14.48
CA GLU A 459 6.84 16.32 14.34
C GLU A 459 6.07 15.50 15.38
N VAL A 460 5.46 14.41 14.93
CA VAL A 460 4.68 13.50 15.77
C VAL A 460 5.55 12.35 16.23
N PHE A 461 5.58 12.11 17.54
CA PHE A 461 6.35 11.04 18.18
C PHE A 461 5.46 10.13 19.00
N LEU A 462 5.69 8.84 18.85
CA LEU A 462 5.10 7.79 19.66
C LEU A 462 6.15 7.21 20.60
N ASP A 463 5.75 6.85 21.82
CA ASP A 463 6.57 5.99 22.66
C ASP A 463 6.39 4.53 22.21
N TYR A 464 7.47 3.88 21.80
CA TYR A 464 7.47 2.49 21.32
C TYR A 464 7.67 1.49 22.47
N GLY A 465 7.75 1.96 23.71
CA GLY A 465 7.93 1.15 24.90
C GLY A 465 9.39 0.97 25.33
N ASP A 466 9.57 0.68 26.61
CA ASP A 466 10.89 0.53 27.26
C ASP A 466 11.72 -0.61 26.67
N GLU A 467 11.08 -1.68 26.19
CA GLU A 467 11.75 -2.81 25.54
C GLU A 467 12.43 -2.37 24.24
N TRP A 468 11.73 -1.63 23.39
CA TRP A 468 12.29 -1.08 22.15
C TRP A 468 13.42 -0.08 22.45
N GLU A 469 13.20 0.84 23.39
CA GLU A 469 14.21 1.84 23.77
C GLU A 469 15.48 1.16 24.29
N SER A 470 15.34 0.14 25.15
CA SER A 470 16.47 -0.63 25.67
C SER A 470 17.23 -1.35 24.55
N ALA A 471 16.52 -1.94 23.59
CA ALA A 471 17.12 -2.61 22.44
C ALA A 471 17.89 -1.61 21.55
N TRP A 472 17.33 -0.43 21.28
CA TRP A 472 17.99 0.61 20.51
C TRP A 472 19.25 1.15 21.21
N GLN A 473 19.17 1.41 22.51
CA GLN A 473 20.32 1.89 23.29
C GLN A 473 21.45 0.85 23.33
N GLU A 474 21.13 -0.43 23.51
CA GLU A 474 22.15 -1.48 23.46
C GLU A 474 22.73 -1.63 22.05
N HIS A 475 21.89 -1.59 21.02
CA HIS A 475 22.33 -1.57 19.63
C HIS A 475 23.35 -0.47 19.38
N VAL A 476 23.01 0.79 19.67
CA VAL A 476 23.92 1.94 19.49
C VAL A 476 25.23 1.77 20.28
N LYS A 477 25.16 1.20 21.49
CA LYS A 477 26.33 0.99 22.34
C LYS A 477 27.25 -0.10 21.83
N THR A 478 26.72 -1.17 21.24
CA THR A 478 27.50 -2.32 20.74
C THR A 478 27.76 -2.29 19.24
N TRP A 479 27.16 -1.35 18.52
CA TRP A 479 27.26 -1.28 17.07
C TRP A 479 28.68 -0.95 16.63
N GLU A 480 29.18 -1.76 15.70
CA GLU A 480 30.44 -1.53 15.00
C GLU A 480 30.18 -1.52 13.50
N ALA A 481 30.91 -0.69 12.76
CA ALA A 481 30.78 -0.63 11.30
C ALA A 481 31.08 -2.00 10.67
N TYR A 482 30.25 -2.40 9.70
CA TYR A 482 30.46 -3.65 8.96
C TYR A 482 31.83 -3.62 8.25
N PRO A 483 32.63 -4.70 8.23
CA PRO A 483 34.02 -4.66 7.74
C PRO A 483 34.19 -4.09 6.32
N GLN A 484 33.20 -4.29 5.43
CA GLN A 484 33.21 -3.80 4.05
C GLN A 484 32.55 -2.42 3.88
N ALA A 485 32.25 -1.71 4.97
CA ALA A 485 31.55 -0.42 4.92
C ALA A 485 32.33 0.70 4.23
N LYS A 486 33.67 0.59 4.12
CA LYS A 486 34.53 1.62 3.51
C LYS A 486 34.54 1.58 1.99
N ASP A 487 34.31 0.40 1.40
CA ASP A 487 34.34 0.17 -0.04
C ASP A 487 32.95 0.26 -0.67
N TYR A 488 31.93 0.46 0.16
CA TYR A 488 30.54 0.62 -0.27
C TYR A 488 30.26 2.05 -0.73
N VAL A 489 29.57 2.17 -1.86
CA VAL A 489 29.00 3.43 -2.36
C VAL A 489 27.61 3.11 -2.86
N SER A 490 26.59 3.80 -2.37
CA SER A 490 25.22 3.55 -2.81
C SER A 490 25.00 3.96 -4.26
N ALA A 491 24.04 3.32 -4.93
CA ALA A 491 23.63 3.72 -6.27
C ALA A 491 23.17 5.20 -6.31
N HIS A 492 22.46 5.65 -5.27
CA HIS A 492 22.02 7.04 -5.14
C HIS A 492 23.20 8.03 -5.12
N GLN A 493 24.28 7.70 -4.39
CA GLN A 493 25.47 8.55 -4.33
C GLN A 493 26.15 8.67 -5.70
N LEU A 494 26.21 7.58 -6.47
CA LEU A 494 26.76 7.61 -7.84
C LEU A 494 25.86 8.37 -8.81
N ASP A 495 24.54 8.25 -8.68
CA ASP A 495 23.59 8.99 -9.52
C ASP A 495 23.58 10.50 -9.23
N SER A 496 23.86 10.88 -7.98
CA SER A 496 23.98 12.27 -7.56
C SER A 496 25.35 12.90 -7.85
N SER A 497 26.34 12.08 -8.24
CA SER A 497 27.67 12.59 -8.57
C SER A 497 27.65 13.40 -9.88
N PRO A 498 28.33 14.56 -9.95
CA PRO A 498 28.52 15.29 -11.21
C PRO A 498 29.50 14.59 -12.16
N ASP A 499 30.14 13.51 -11.70
CA ASP A 499 31.11 12.77 -12.50
C ASP A 499 30.46 12.14 -13.73
N ARG A 500 31.24 12.04 -14.81
CA ARG A 500 30.81 11.34 -16.01
C ARG A 500 30.78 9.83 -15.77
N LEU A 501 29.95 9.15 -16.56
CA LEU A 501 29.97 7.69 -16.60
C LEU A 501 31.29 7.19 -17.22
N LEU A 502 31.84 6.14 -16.62
CA LEU A 502 33.02 5.42 -17.07
C LEU A 502 32.68 4.49 -18.24
N THR A 503 33.54 4.50 -19.24
CA THR A 503 33.48 3.54 -20.35
C THR A 503 33.86 2.13 -19.90
N GLU A 504 33.47 1.11 -20.67
CA GLU A 504 33.85 -0.29 -20.41
C GLU A 504 35.37 -0.45 -20.27
N PHE A 505 36.16 0.21 -21.11
CA PHE A 505 37.63 0.18 -21.03
C PHE A 505 38.16 0.83 -19.76
N GLU A 506 37.58 1.96 -19.32
CA GLU A 506 37.97 2.61 -18.07
C GLU A 506 37.61 1.78 -16.84
N GLN A 507 36.49 1.05 -16.88
CA GLN A 507 36.08 0.14 -15.81
C GLN A 507 37.03 -1.05 -15.64
N MET A 508 37.83 -1.40 -16.66
CA MET A 508 38.88 -2.42 -16.51
C MET A 508 40.00 -1.98 -15.57
N GLU A 509 40.28 -0.68 -15.49
CA GLU A 509 41.32 -0.11 -14.61
C GLU A 509 40.71 0.44 -13.30
N ASN A 510 39.54 1.05 -13.39
CA ASN A 510 38.82 1.67 -12.27
C ASN A 510 37.34 1.25 -12.32
N PRO A 511 37.00 0.03 -11.85
CA PRO A 511 35.64 -0.47 -11.89
C PRO A 511 34.73 0.34 -10.97
N TYR A 512 33.44 0.35 -11.28
CA TYR A 512 32.45 0.79 -10.31
C TYR A 512 32.48 -0.09 -9.05
N PRO A 513 31.99 0.43 -7.91
CA PRO A 513 31.82 -0.35 -6.69
C PRO A 513 31.11 -1.68 -6.94
N TRP A 514 31.55 -2.72 -6.24
CA TRP A 514 31.07 -4.10 -6.44
C TRP A 514 29.56 -4.26 -6.22
N ASN A 515 28.94 -3.33 -5.49
CA ASN A 515 27.54 -3.37 -5.08
C ASN A 515 26.59 -2.70 -6.06
N VAL A 516 27.05 -2.14 -7.20
CA VAL A 516 26.16 -1.41 -8.11
C VAL A 516 26.18 -1.98 -9.52
N ASN A 517 25.10 -1.70 -10.26
CA ASN A 517 25.03 -1.94 -11.70
C ASN A 517 24.50 -0.70 -12.43
N LEU A 518 24.96 -0.50 -13.66
CA LEU A 518 24.51 0.59 -14.52
C LEU A 518 23.39 0.12 -15.44
N LEU A 519 22.24 0.78 -15.37
CA LEU A 519 21.09 0.53 -16.23
C LEU A 519 20.89 1.69 -17.22
N CYS A 520 20.35 1.39 -18.40
CA CYS A 520 19.85 2.39 -19.34
C CYS A 520 18.37 2.17 -19.64
N ASN A 521 17.66 3.27 -19.90
CA ASN A 521 16.24 3.24 -20.22
C ASN A 521 16.04 3.35 -21.75
N ILE A 522 15.78 2.21 -22.39
CA ILE A 522 15.63 2.14 -23.86
C ILE A 522 14.37 2.89 -24.30
N LYS A 523 13.27 2.75 -23.55
CA LYS A 523 12.00 3.37 -23.90
C LYS A 523 12.07 4.89 -23.77
N PHE A 524 12.63 5.40 -22.69
CA PHE A 524 12.94 6.81 -22.52
C PHE A 524 13.80 7.34 -23.67
N TYR A 525 14.90 6.65 -24.01
CA TYR A 525 15.78 7.05 -25.10
C TYR A 525 15.03 7.20 -26.44
N LYS A 526 14.10 6.28 -26.74
CA LYS A 526 13.28 6.32 -27.97
C LYS A 526 12.28 7.47 -28.00
N MET A 527 11.93 8.04 -26.86
CA MET A 527 10.97 9.14 -26.74
C MET A 527 11.62 10.53 -26.78
N ILE A 528 12.95 10.62 -26.74
CA ILE A 528 13.68 11.90 -26.77
C ILE A 528 13.50 12.58 -28.12
N ASP A 529 13.11 13.86 -28.10
CA ASP A 529 13.27 14.74 -29.26
C ASP A 529 14.75 15.09 -29.47
N PHE A 530 15.45 14.27 -30.26
CA PHE A 530 16.86 14.49 -30.57
C PHE A 530 17.10 15.79 -31.33
N SER A 531 16.12 16.34 -32.05
CA SER A 531 16.29 17.62 -32.74
C SER A 531 16.39 18.75 -31.72
N LEU A 532 15.47 18.76 -30.74
CA LEU A 532 15.49 19.72 -29.64
C LEU A 532 16.73 19.53 -28.75
N PHE A 533 17.02 18.29 -28.35
CA PHE A 533 18.18 17.95 -27.53
C PHE A 533 19.48 18.37 -28.20
N HIS A 534 19.65 18.11 -29.51
CA HIS A 534 20.86 18.50 -30.22
C HIS A 534 21.04 20.02 -30.35
N GLN A 535 19.94 20.78 -30.47
CA GLN A 535 19.96 22.23 -30.62
C GLN A 535 20.12 22.97 -29.29
N THR A 536 19.44 22.51 -28.25
CA THR A 536 19.26 23.26 -26.99
C THR A 536 19.87 22.58 -25.77
N GLY A 537 20.20 21.29 -25.88
CA GLY A 537 20.61 20.45 -24.77
C GLY A 537 19.48 20.04 -23.81
N LYS A 538 18.24 20.47 -24.06
CA LYS A 538 17.09 20.10 -23.23
C LYS A 538 16.56 18.72 -23.63
N VAL A 539 16.24 17.92 -22.62
CA VAL A 539 15.55 16.64 -22.79
C VAL A 539 14.08 16.86 -22.48
N GLU A 540 13.23 16.75 -23.50
CA GLU A 540 11.77 16.71 -23.34
C GLU A 540 11.28 15.33 -23.81
N VAL A 541 10.44 14.69 -22.98
CA VAL A 541 9.78 13.43 -23.29
C VAL A 541 8.28 13.58 -23.07
N THR A 542 7.49 12.95 -23.92
CA THR A 542 6.02 13.09 -23.94
C THR A 542 5.30 12.17 -22.95
N ASP A 543 6.00 11.18 -22.40
CA ASP A 543 5.50 10.24 -21.40
C ASP A 543 6.62 9.89 -20.41
N HIS A 544 6.40 10.20 -19.13
CA HIS A 544 7.36 9.95 -18.05
C HIS A 544 7.11 8.61 -17.34
N HIS A 545 6.03 7.89 -17.67
CA HIS A 545 5.55 6.75 -16.90
C HIS A 545 6.00 5.40 -17.45
N THR A 546 6.79 5.40 -18.53
CA THR A 546 7.19 4.16 -19.17
C THR A 546 8.69 3.98 -19.18
N ALA A 547 9.16 3.06 -18.33
CA ALA A 547 10.58 2.78 -18.17
C ALA A 547 10.90 1.31 -18.45
N GLU A 548 11.78 1.08 -19.42
CA GLU A 548 12.36 -0.24 -19.71
C GLU A 548 13.85 -0.17 -19.44
N TRP A 549 14.24 -0.55 -18.22
CA TRP A 549 15.62 -0.49 -17.76
C TRP A 549 16.35 -1.80 -18.05
N PHE A 550 17.52 -1.70 -18.69
CA PHE A 550 18.37 -2.84 -19.01
C PHE A 550 19.80 -2.55 -18.60
N THR A 551 20.54 -3.57 -18.18
CA THR A 551 21.98 -3.48 -17.93
C THR A 551 22.69 -2.98 -19.17
N CYS A 552 23.61 -2.03 -19.01
CA CYS A 552 24.29 -1.43 -20.16
C CYS A 552 25.74 -1.09 -19.90
N GLU A 553 26.50 -1.08 -21.00
CA GLU A 553 27.91 -0.72 -21.02
C GLU A 553 28.09 0.58 -21.79
N ILE A 554 28.83 1.52 -21.21
CA ILE A 554 29.18 2.76 -21.89
C ILE A 554 30.38 2.49 -22.81
N MET A 555 30.18 2.65 -24.11
CA MET A 555 31.25 2.41 -25.09
C MET A 555 32.15 3.64 -25.26
N ARG A 556 31.53 4.83 -25.23
CA ARG A 556 32.23 6.12 -25.37
C ARG A 556 31.33 7.26 -24.91
N PHE A 557 31.94 8.40 -24.62
CA PHE A 557 31.24 9.66 -24.42
C PHE A 557 31.83 10.76 -25.29
N ARG A 558 31.07 11.83 -25.50
CA ARG A 558 31.50 13.05 -26.19
C ARG A 558 30.94 14.27 -25.46
N LEU A 559 31.75 15.31 -25.32
CA LEU A 559 31.30 16.61 -24.84
C LEU A 559 30.94 17.47 -26.06
N ILE A 560 29.66 17.81 -26.21
CA ILE A 560 29.15 18.64 -27.30
C ILE A 560 28.39 19.81 -26.69
N ASN A 561 28.83 21.05 -26.98
CA ASN A 561 28.23 22.28 -26.43
C ASN A 561 28.09 22.28 -24.89
N GLY A 562 29.09 21.73 -24.19
CA GLY A 562 29.09 21.64 -22.73
C GLY A 562 28.23 20.50 -22.17
N GLN A 563 27.60 19.69 -23.02
CA GLN A 563 26.76 18.57 -22.61
C GLN A 563 27.43 17.23 -22.93
N MET A 564 27.41 16.34 -21.94
CA MET A 564 27.89 14.98 -22.07
C MET A 564 26.88 14.13 -22.82
N ARG A 565 27.34 13.43 -23.85
CA ARG A 565 26.55 12.50 -24.66
C ARG A 565 27.21 11.14 -24.71
N TYR A 566 26.45 10.10 -24.44
CA TYR A 566 26.96 8.74 -24.29
C TYR A 566 26.56 7.88 -25.49
N THR A 567 27.45 6.97 -25.87
CA THR A 567 27.11 5.81 -26.69
C THR A 567 27.17 4.59 -25.78
N ALA A 568 26.07 3.84 -25.68
CA ALA A 568 25.95 2.69 -24.80
C ALA A 568 25.36 1.49 -25.54
N VAL A 569 25.62 0.29 -25.02
CA VAL A 569 25.00 -0.95 -25.48
C VAL A 569 24.16 -1.52 -24.35
N ALA A 570 22.86 -1.57 -24.56
CA ALA A 570 21.89 -2.17 -23.65
C ALA A 570 21.76 -3.66 -23.94
N LYS A 571 21.87 -4.51 -22.92
CA LYS A 571 21.67 -5.96 -23.05
C LYS A 571 20.20 -6.28 -22.76
N ILE A 572 19.43 -6.57 -23.80
CA ILE A 572 17.99 -6.89 -23.67
C ILE A 572 17.82 -8.36 -23.26
N ASN A 573 18.60 -9.24 -23.88
CA ASN A 573 18.77 -10.64 -23.51
C ASN A 573 20.07 -11.17 -24.12
N ASP A 574 20.39 -12.45 -23.88
CA ASP A 574 21.64 -13.08 -24.31
C ASP A 574 21.94 -12.95 -25.81
N ASN A 575 20.90 -12.83 -26.63
CA ASN A 575 21.01 -12.77 -28.09
C ASN A 575 20.65 -11.40 -28.68
N LYS A 576 20.26 -10.43 -27.84
CA LYS A 576 19.74 -9.15 -28.29
C LYS A 576 20.32 -8.01 -27.46
N SER A 577 21.04 -7.14 -28.16
CA SER A 577 21.51 -5.87 -27.62
C SER A 577 20.97 -4.71 -28.45
N GLU A 578 20.76 -3.57 -27.82
CA GLU A 578 20.38 -2.33 -28.50
C GLU A 578 21.42 -1.24 -28.26
N LYS A 579 21.82 -0.53 -29.31
CA LYS A 579 22.81 0.54 -29.22
C LYS A 579 22.12 1.89 -29.09
N LEU A 580 22.41 2.58 -27.99
CA LEU A 580 22.00 3.97 -27.77
C LEU A 580 23.15 4.88 -28.24
N THR A 581 22.84 5.88 -29.07
CA THR A 581 23.83 6.83 -29.59
C THR A 581 23.44 8.24 -29.24
N ASP A 582 24.39 9.02 -28.73
CA ASP A 582 24.16 10.39 -28.25
C ASP A 582 23.09 10.49 -27.16
N ALA A 583 23.01 9.46 -26.30
CA ALA A 583 22.11 9.43 -25.16
C ALA A 583 22.52 10.46 -24.09
N PRO A 584 21.56 11.17 -23.47
CA PRO A 584 21.81 12.06 -22.34
C PRO A 584 22.09 11.28 -21.04
N ARG A 585 22.63 11.93 -20.00
CA ARG A 585 22.93 11.29 -18.68
C ARG A 585 21.67 10.72 -18.03
N GLU A 586 20.53 11.36 -18.27
CA GLU A 586 19.19 11.05 -17.79
C GLU A 586 18.67 9.71 -18.33
N ALA A 587 19.28 9.18 -19.40
CA ALA A 587 18.94 7.85 -19.92
C ALA A 587 19.57 6.71 -19.09
N PHE A 588 20.38 7.02 -18.08
CA PHE A 588 21.15 6.06 -17.29
C PHE A 588 20.88 6.23 -15.79
N LYS A 589 20.95 5.14 -15.04
CA LYS A 589 20.93 5.17 -13.56
C LYS A 589 21.75 4.03 -12.98
N PHE A 590 22.26 4.21 -11.77
CA PHE A 590 22.79 3.11 -10.98
C PHE A 590 21.66 2.45 -10.19
N VAL A 591 21.83 1.17 -9.90
CA VAL A 591 21.02 0.43 -8.92
C VAL A 591 21.95 -0.38 -8.03
N ASP A 592 21.60 -0.52 -6.76
CA ASP A 592 22.29 -1.47 -5.89
C ASP A 592 22.00 -2.89 -6.39
N LEU A 593 22.98 -3.78 -6.31
CA LEU A 593 22.78 -5.20 -6.57
C LEU A 593 21.97 -5.83 -5.44
N ALA A 594 21.34 -6.96 -5.73
CA ALA A 594 20.57 -7.72 -4.75
C ALA A 594 21.41 -7.97 -3.47
N TYR A 595 20.77 -7.81 -2.31
CA TYR A 595 21.39 -7.98 -0.99
C TYR A 595 22.58 -7.06 -0.65
N SER A 596 22.82 -5.99 -1.41
CA SER A 596 24.02 -5.15 -1.22
C SER A 596 23.76 -3.79 -0.55
N SER A 597 22.51 -3.31 -0.56
CA SER A 597 22.13 -2.02 0.05
C SER A 597 22.11 -2.06 1.58
N ASP A 598 22.00 -0.90 2.23
CA ASP A 598 22.12 -0.77 3.70
C ASP A 598 21.07 -1.59 4.46
N MET A 599 19.90 -1.83 3.87
CA MET A 599 18.84 -2.62 4.51
C MET A 599 19.21 -4.10 4.74
N PHE A 600 20.29 -4.59 4.13
CA PHE A 600 20.76 -5.97 4.27
C PHE A 600 21.99 -6.10 5.18
N LEU A 601 22.39 -5.01 5.84
CA LEU A 601 23.47 -5.05 6.82
C LEU A 601 23.12 -6.05 7.94
N PRO A 602 23.98 -7.03 8.24
CA PRO A 602 23.72 -8.01 9.31
C PRO A 602 23.56 -7.38 10.69
N ASN A 603 24.10 -6.18 10.87
CA ASN A 603 24.04 -5.37 12.07
C ASN A 603 23.11 -4.15 11.90
N ALA A 604 22.14 -4.16 10.97
CA ALA A 604 21.08 -3.17 10.94
C ALA A 604 20.10 -3.42 12.09
N PHE A 605 19.57 -2.35 12.69
CA PHE A 605 18.60 -2.47 13.77
C PHE A 605 17.26 -3.04 13.26
N ARG A 606 16.77 -4.09 13.91
CA ARG A 606 15.49 -4.76 13.62
C ARG A 606 14.73 -4.97 14.91
N HIS A 607 13.53 -4.39 15.02
CA HIS A 607 12.70 -4.51 16.22
C HIS A 607 11.26 -4.04 15.94
N ALA A 608 10.27 -4.84 16.34
CA ALA A 608 8.86 -4.41 16.30
C ALA A 608 8.59 -3.26 17.28
N LEU A 609 7.63 -2.40 16.97
CA LEU A 609 7.17 -1.37 17.89
C LEU A 609 6.32 -2.02 19.00
N MET A 610 6.55 -1.74 20.28
CA MET A 610 5.79 -2.44 21.33
C MET A 610 4.43 -1.81 21.59
N ILE A 611 3.39 -2.63 21.59
CA ILE A 611 2.07 -2.25 22.11
C ILE A 611 2.16 -2.25 23.64
N PRO A 612 1.70 -1.20 24.33
CA PRO A 612 1.67 -1.16 25.79
C PRO A 612 0.87 -2.32 26.42
N ASP A 613 1.38 -2.84 27.54
CA ASP A 613 0.80 -3.97 28.29
C ASP A 613 -0.66 -3.74 28.71
N ASP A 614 -1.07 -2.48 28.92
CA ASP A 614 -2.42 -2.11 29.38
C ASP A 614 -3.48 -2.21 28.29
N ILE A 615 -3.09 -2.20 27.02
CA ILE A 615 -4.00 -2.37 25.87
C ILE A 615 -3.76 -3.66 25.09
N PHE A 616 -2.67 -4.38 25.35
CA PHE A 616 -2.39 -5.65 24.67
C PHE A 616 -3.23 -6.80 25.25
N PRO A 617 -4.04 -7.50 24.45
CA PRO A 617 -4.92 -8.56 24.94
C PRO A 617 -4.18 -9.75 25.55
N GLU A 618 -4.66 -10.21 26.70
CA GLU A 618 -4.13 -11.41 27.37
C GLU A 618 -4.30 -12.68 26.51
N ALA A 619 -5.36 -12.76 25.71
CA ALA A 619 -5.62 -13.90 24.82
C ALA A 619 -4.54 -14.08 23.74
N TRP A 620 -3.70 -13.06 23.51
CA TRP A 620 -2.64 -13.09 22.51
C TRP A 620 -1.25 -13.34 23.10
N LYS A 621 -1.14 -13.54 24.42
CA LYS A 621 0.15 -13.81 25.06
C LYS A 621 0.43 -15.32 25.02
N ASN A 622 1.34 -15.75 24.15
CA ASN A 622 1.63 -17.17 23.86
C ASN A 622 3.11 -17.57 24.04
N LEU A 623 3.96 -16.67 24.55
CA LEU A 623 5.39 -16.93 24.79
C LEU A 623 5.74 -17.10 26.27
#